data_AF-A0A3D3DI95-F1
#
_entry.id   AF-A0A3D3DI95-F1
#
_cell.length_a   1.000
_cell.length_b   1.000
_cell.length_c   1.000
_cell.angle_alpha   90.00
_cell.angle_beta   90.00
_cell.angle_gamma   90.00
#
_symmetry.space_group_name_H-M   'P 1'
#
loop_
_entity.id
_entity.type
_entity.pdbx_description
1 polymer ?
#
loop_
_entity_poly.entity_id
_entity_poly.type
_entity_poly.pdbx_seq_one_letter_code
_entity_poly.pdbx_strand_id
1 'polypeptide(L)' 'MKGSGARLGGLTKELRAQWLDTKSYWRDARGEEFERRYMEELFASVDRAATVMEQLDKLLTQIRRDCE' A
#
# COMPACT_ATOMS: atom_id res chain seq x y z
N MET A 1 13.25 8.10 -6.49
CA MET A 1 12.36 7.08 -5.87
C MET A 1 12.48 7.01 -4.35
N LYS A 2 13.62 7.38 -3.75
CA LYS A 2 13.75 7.51 -2.30
C LYS A 2 12.54 8.21 -1.66
N GLY A 3 11.87 7.49 -0.77
CA GLY A 3 10.71 7.98 -0.01
C GLY A 3 9.34 7.69 -0.63
N SER A 4 9.23 7.36 -1.92
CA SER A 4 7.93 7.08 -2.54
C SER A 4 7.25 5.84 -1.97
N GLY A 5 8.01 4.77 -1.69
CA GLY A 5 7.48 3.54 -1.07
C GLY A 5 7.07 3.75 0.39
N ALA A 6 7.88 4.50 1.16
CA ALA A 6 7.55 4.85 2.54
C ALA A 6 6.29 5.74 2.63
N ARG A 7 6.15 6.71 1.73
CA ARG A 7 4.94 7.54 1.62
C ARG A 7 3.71 6.71 1.26
N LEU A 8 3.85 5.79 0.30
CA LEU A 8 2.77 4.88 -0.08
C LEU A 8 2.32 4.02 1.11
N GLY A 9 3.27 3.40 1.83
CA GLY A 9 2.96 2.63 3.03
C GLY A 9 2.28 3.45 4.13
N GLY A 10 2.69 4.70 4.32
CA GLY A 10 2.06 5.63 5.25
C GLY A 10 0.60 5.92 4.90
N LEU A 11 0.33 6.29 3.65
CA LEU A 11 -1.03 6.56 3.17
C LEU A 11 -1.93 5.31 3.25
N THR A 12 -1.40 4.13 2.94
CA THR A 12 -2.15 2.87 3.05
C THR A 12 -2.52 2.54 4.48
N LYS A 13 -1.61 2.81 5.43
CA LYS A 13 -1.90 2.62 6.86
C LYS A 13 -3.02 3.55 7.33
N GLU A 14 -2.99 4.82 6.91
CA GLU A 14 -4.05 5.79 7.22
C GLU A 14 -5.40 5.36 6.64
N LEU A 15 -5.42 4.96 5.36
CA LEU A 15 -6.62 4.45 4.71
C LEU A 15 -7.19 3.23 5.44
N ARG A 16 -6.34 2.30 5.88
CA ARG A 16 -6.77 1.11 6.63
C ARG A 16 -7.40 1.47 7.96
N ALA A 17 -6.87 2.47 8.65
CA ALA A 17 -7.46 2.97 9.89
C ALA A 17 -8.84 3.60 9.65
N GLN A 18 -8.96 4.45 8.63
CA GLN A 18 -10.25 5.05 8.25
C GLN A 18 -11.28 4.00 7.80
N TRP A 19 -10.84 2.94 7.12
CA TRP A 19 -11.71 1.84 6.73
C TRP A 19 -12.23 1.05 7.93
N LEU A 20 -11.38 0.76 8.92
CA LEU A 20 -11.81 0.09 10.16
C LEU A 20 -12.82 0.92 10.94
N ASP A 21 -12.63 2.24 11.02
CA ASP A 21 -13.60 3.15 11.64
C ASP A 21 -14.93 3.16 10.86
N THR A 22 -14.87 3.25 9.53
CA THR A 22 -16.06 3.19 8.66
C THR A 22 -16.84 1.89 8.87
N LYS A 23 -16.15 0.74 8.90
CA LYS A 23 -16.75 -0.58 9.16
C LYS A 23 -17.40 -0.68 10.53
N SER A 24 -16.99 0.14 11.50
CA SER A 24 -17.61 0.16 12.81
C SER A 24 -19.07 0.65 12.75
N TYR A 25 -19.43 1.44 11.72
CA TYR A 25 -20.78 1.95 11.47
C TYR A 25 -21.47 1.29 10.28
N TRP A 26 -20.69 0.89 9.25
CA TRP A 26 -21.20 0.27 8.03
C TRP A 26 -21.01 -1.25 8.06
N ARG A 27 -22.02 -1.96 8.59
CA ARG A 27 -21.97 -3.42 8.89
C ARG A 27 -22.94 -4.26 8.06
N ASP A 28 -23.53 -3.68 7.02
CA ASP A 28 -24.46 -4.42 6.17
C ASP A 28 -23.71 -5.26 5.11
N ALA A 29 -24.48 -6.05 4.36
CA ALA A 29 -23.94 -6.87 3.28
C ALA A 29 -23.23 -6.06 2.19
N ARG A 30 -23.54 -4.75 2.03
CA ARG A 30 -22.85 -3.87 1.08
C ARG A 30 -21.48 -3.48 1.58
N GLY A 31 -21.33 -3.23 2.88
CA GLY A 31 -20.03 -2.98 3.51
C GLY A 31 -19.09 -4.18 3.34
N GLU A 32 -19.60 -5.39 3.56
CA GLU A 32 -18.83 -6.63 3.34
C GLU A 32 -18.50 -6.90 1.87
N GLU A 33 -19.42 -6.58 0.94
CA GLU A 33 -19.15 -6.66 -0.50
C GLU A 33 -18.06 -5.66 -0.90
N PHE A 34 -18.13 -4.44 -0.40
CA PHE A 34 -17.16 -3.38 -0.69
C PHE A 34 -15.75 -3.73 -0.18
N GLU A 35 -15.66 -4.29 1.03
CA GLU A 35 -14.38 -4.73 1.58
C GLU A 35 -13.68 -5.73 0.65
N ARG A 36 -14.40 -6.80 0.31
CA ARG A 36 -13.88 -7.89 -0.52
C ARG A 36 -13.54 -7.43 -1.93
N ARG A 37 -14.42 -6.62 -2.52
CA ARG A 37 -14.28 -6.21 -3.92
C ARG A 37 -13.25 -5.13 -4.15
N TYR A 38 -13.04 -4.24 -3.19
CA TYR A 38 -12.21 -3.05 -3.40
C TYR A 38 -11.08 -2.95 -2.39
N MET A 39 -11.37 -3.06 -1.09
CA MET A 39 -10.36 -2.79 -0.06
C MET A 39 -9.29 -3.88 0.00
N GLU A 40 -9.69 -5.16 -0.03
CA GLU A 40 -8.74 -6.28 -0.03
C GLU A 40 -7.84 -6.25 -1.29
N GLU A 41 -8.43 -6.03 -2.47
CA GLU A 41 -7.69 -5.95 -3.72
C GLU A 41 -6.73 -4.75 -3.74
N LEU A 42 -7.19 -3.59 -3.25
CA LEU A 42 -6.37 -2.38 -3.14
C LEU A 42 -5.18 -2.61 -2.21
N PHE A 43 -5.40 -3.13 -1.00
CA PHE A 43 -4.32 -3.38 -0.05
C PHE A 43 -3.30 -4.37 -0.60
N ALA A 44 -3.76 -5.48 -1.19
CA ALA A 44 -2.87 -6.45 -1.82
C ALA A 44 -2.06 -5.83 -2.97
N SER A 45 -2.66 -4.95 -3.76
CA SER A 45 -1.99 -4.27 -4.87
C SER A 45 -0.94 -3.27 -4.38
N VAL A 46 -1.24 -2.53 -3.31
CA VAL A 46 -0.29 -1.59 -2.72
C VAL A 46 0.88 -2.33 -2.08
N ASP A 47 0.66 -3.44 -1.38
CA ASP A 47 1.74 -4.24 -0.79
C ASP A 47 2.72 -4.76 -1.87
N ARG A 48 2.19 -5.22 -3.01
CA ARG A 48 2.99 -5.60 -4.17
C ARG A 48 3.77 -4.40 -4.72
N ALA A 49 3.11 -3.26 -4.92
CA ALA A 49 3.76 -2.06 -5.44
C ALA A 49 4.88 -1.56 -4.52
N ALA A 50 4.64 -1.53 -3.20
CA ALA A 50 5.63 -1.15 -2.20
C ALA A 50 6.87 -2.06 -2.25
N THR A 51 6.66 -3.37 -2.39
CA THR A 51 7.74 -4.36 -2.54
C THR A 51 8.58 -4.10 -3.80
N VAL A 52 7.93 -3.88 -4.94
CA VAL A 52 8.63 -3.58 -6.21
C VAL A 52 9.39 -2.25 -6.12
N MET A 53 8.80 -1.23 -5.49
CA MET A 53 9.46 0.05 -5.29
C MET A 53 10.72 -0.07 -4.43
N GLU A 54 10.69 -0.92 -3.40
CA GLU A 54 11.86 -1.19 -2.57
C GLU A 54 12.96 -1.93 -3.36
N GLN A 55 12.59 -2.92 -4.18
CA GLN A 55 13.54 -3.63 -5.04
C GLN A 55 14.21 -2.69 -6.05
N LEU A 56 13.44 -1.80 -6.66
CA LEU A 56 13.96 -0.78 -7.57
C LEU A 56 14.90 0.21 -6.86
N ASP A 57 14.58 0.65 -5.65
CA ASP A 57 15.46 1.55 -4.88
C ASP A 57 16.80 0.87 -4.53
N LYS A 58 16.78 -0.42 -4.19
CA LYS A 58 17.99 -1.23 -3.98
C LYS A 58 18.84 -1.33 -5.25
N LEU A 59 18.22 -1.67 -6.39
CA LEU A 59 18.91 -1.80 -7.67
C LEU A 59 19.53 -0.47 -8.11
N LEU A 60 18.79 0.63 -8.04
CA LEU A 60 19.29 1.96 -8.40
C LEU A 60 20.43 2.41 -7.47
N THR A 61 20.34 2.08 -6.17
CA THR A 61 21.41 2.38 -5.21
C THR A 61 22.67 1.59 -5.50
N GLN A 62 22.54 0.31 -5.90
CA GLN A 62 23.67 -0.51 -6.29
C GLN A 62 24.33 0.00 -7.57
N ILE A 63 23.56 0.25 -8.63
CA ILE A 63 24.09 0.78 -9.89
C ILE A 63 24.88 2.07 -9.65
N ARG A 64 24.37 2.95 -8.78
CA ARG A 64 25.08 4.18 -8.44
C ARG A 64 26.42 3.92 -7.72
N ARG A 65 26.48 2.93 -6.83
CA ARG A 65 27.73 2.54 -6.15
C ARG A 65 28.73 1.89 -7.11
N ASP A 66 28.25 1.13 -8.09
CA ASP A 66 29.10 0.42 -9.06
C ASP A 66 29.67 1.39 -10.13
N CYS A 67 29.09 2.58 -10.29
CA CYS A 67 29.54 3.63 -11.20
C CYS A 67 30.38 4.74 -10.53
N GLU A 68 30.49 4.74 -9.20
CA GLU A 68 31.37 5.61 -8.40
C GLU A 68 32.72 4.91 -8.14
#